data_AF-A0A940WWS7-F1
#
_entry.id   AF-A0A940WWS7-F1
#
_cell.length_a   1.000
_cell.length_b   1.000
_cell.length_c   1.000
_cell.angle_alpha   90.00
_cell.angle_beta   90.00
_cell.angle_gamma   90.00
#
_symmetry.space_group_name_H-M   'P 1'
#
loop_
_entity.id
_entity.type
_entity.pdbx_description
1 polymer ?
#
loop_
_entity_poly.entity_id
_entity_poly.type
_entity_poly.pdbx_seq_one_letter_code
_entity_poly.pdbx_strand_id
1 'polypeptide(L)'
;MTNYYYLASDKKMGSGIGSVDFTKTEPHLIPGFDYPIQIEIFNGIEKDWQLQELLHYIRNHTAPYEVCTVQIANVINSNRTELEIQKKHKVLLNEIVDPKQLLLQEGHLLTVKKVPI
;
A
#
# COMPACT_ATOMS: atom_id res chain seq x y z
N MET A 1 14.35 -13.88 -3.81
CA MET A 1 13.62 -12.72 -4.38
C MET A 1 12.77 -12.20 -3.23
N THR A 2 12.91 -10.92 -2.88
CA THR A 2 12.18 -10.35 -1.74
C THR A 2 10.97 -9.61 -2.29
N ASN A 3 9.79 -9.94 -1.80
CA ASN A 3 8.57 -9.22 -2.12
C ASN A 3 8.50 -7.98 -1.24
N TYR A 4 8.13 -6.85 -1.83
CA TYR A 4 7.95 -5.60 -1.12
C TYR A 4 6.53 -5.13 -1.32
N TYR A 5 5.88 -4.80 -0.20
CA TYR A 5 4.64 -4.04 -0.25
C TYR A 5 4.98 -2.57 -0.13
N TYR A 6 4.81 -1.84 -1.22
CA TYR A 6 5.04 -0.40 -1.27
C TYR A 6 3.74 0.36 -1.10
N LEU A 7 3.77 1.40 -0.28
CA LEU A 7 2.65 2.27 -0.01
C LEU A 7 3.00 3.71 -0.41
N ALA A 8 2.07 4.33 -1.10
CA ALA A 8 2.09 5.73 -1.47
C ALA A 8 0.75 6.38 -1.18
N SER A 9 0.72 7.69 -0.95
CA SER A 9 -0.53 8.42 -0.71
C SER A 9 -0.40 9.87 -1.16
N ASP A 10 -1.54 10.47 -1.51
CA ASP A 10 -1.66 11.91 -1.77
C ASP A 10 -1.44 12.75 -0.49
N LYS A 11 -1.51 12.11 0.68
CA LYS A 11 -1.18 12.69 1.99
C LYS A 11 0.10 12.07 2.54
N LYS A 12 0.83 12.83 3.36
CA LYS A 12 2.04 12.35 4.01
C LYS A 12 1.71 11.23 5.00
N MET A 13 2.28 10.06 4.79
CA MET A 13 2.07 8.88 5.62
C MET A 13 2.96 8.91 6.86
N GLY A 14 2.39 8.57 8.01
CA GLY A 14 3.09 8.46 9.29
C GLY A 14 3.87 7.15 9.41
N SER A 15 4.78 7.07 10.38
CA SER A 15 5.38 5.78 10.76
C SER A 15 4.29 4.80 11.23
N GLY A 16 4.49 3.51 11.00
CA GLY A 16 3.55 2.46 11.36
C GLY A 16 3.23 2.31 12.85
N ILE A 17 2.28 1.43 13.14
CA ILE A 17 1.73 1.15 14.49
C ILE A 17 2.51 0.08 15.29
N GLY A 18 3.73 -0.27 14.87
CA GLY A 18 4.60 -1.22 15.58
C GLY A 18 4.26 -2.71 15.39
N SER A 19 3.08 -3.04 14.85
CA SER A 19 2.65 -4.42 14.59
C SER A 19 3.17 -4.97 13.25
N VAL A 20 3.34 -4.11 12.26
CA VAL A 20 3.92 -4.42 10.95
C VAL A 20 5.15 -3.55 10.78
N ASP A 21 6.26 -4.13 10.31
CA ASP A 21 7.53 -3.44 10.13
C ASP A 21 7.49 -2.53 8.89
N PHE A 22 6.89 -1.36 9.08
CA PHE A 22 6.87 -0.29 8.11
C PHE A 22 8.19 0.47 8.13
N THR A 23 8.95 0.38 7.04
CA THR A 23 10.17 1.15 6.83
C THR A 23 9.83 2.39 6.02
N LYS A 24 10.24 3.57 6.50
CA LYS A 24 10.16 4.80 5.68
C LYS A 24 11.17 4.71 4.56
N THR A 25 10.74 5.03 3.35
CA THR A 25 11.62 5.10 2.19
C THR A 25 11.94 6.57 1.90
N GLU A 26 13.08 6.82 1.27
CA GLU A 26 13.23 8.08 0.55
C GLU A 26 12.18 8.14 -0.58
N PRO A 27 11.48 9.27 -0.78
CA PRO A 27 10.46 9.38 -1.80
C PRO A 27 11.05 9.14 -3.19
N HIS A 28 10.70 8.01 -3.80
CA HIS A 28 11.07 7.68 -5.17
C HIS A 28 9.81 7.28 -5.95
N LEU A 29 9.82 7.60 -7.24
CA LEU A 29 8.73 7.28 -8.16
C LEU A 29 9.02 5.93 -8.82
N ILE A 30 8.11 4.99 -8.66
CA ILE A 30 8.10 3.72 -9.41
C ILE A 30 7.07 3.86 -10.54
N PRO A 31 7.41 3.53 -11.80
CA PRO A 31 6.46 3.51 -12.90
C PRO A 31 5.18 2.73 -12.54
N GLY A 32 4.05 3.45 -12.57
CA GLY A 32 2.73 2.89 -12.25
C GLY A 32 2.11 3.40 -10.96
N PHE A 33 2.88 3.95 -10.03
CA PHE A 33 2.36 4.74 -8.91
C PHE A 33 2.08 6.18 -9.34
N ASP A 34 1.00 6.76 -8.79
CA ASP A 34 0.62 8.16 -9.03
C ASP A 34 1.32 9.11 -8.02
N TYR A 35 1.80 8.57 -6.90
CA TYR A 35 2.51 9.32 -5.85
C TYR A 35 3.85 8.65 -5.53
N PRO A 36 4.86 9.40 -5.04
CA PRO A 36 6.11 8.80 -4.57
C PRO A 36 5.85 7.78 -3.47
N ILE A 37 6.59 6.67 -3.49
CA ILE A 37 6.58 5.69 -2.40
C ILE A 37 7.02 6.37 -1.11
N GLN A 38 6.31 6.09 -0.02
CA GLN A 38 6.62 6.67 1.29
C GLN A 38 6.96 5.59 2.32
N ILE A 39 6.36 4.42 2.17
CA ILE A 39 6.49 3.32 3.12
C ILE A 39 6.67 2.00 2.38
N GLU A 40 7.51 1.14 2.96
CA GLU A 40 7.80 -0.20 2.52
C GLU A 40 7.51 -1.18 3.67
N ILE A 41 6.94 -2.34 3.34
CA ILE A 41 6.87 -3.50 4.24
C ILE A 41 7.84 -4.54 3.69
N PHE A 42 8.92 -4.76 4.43
CA PHE A 42 9.95 -5.73 4.05
C PHE A 42 9.41 -7.17 4.15
N ASN A 43 9.75 -8.03 3.19
CA ASN A 43 9.16 -9.37 2.99
C ASN A 43 7.64 -9.40 2.70
N GLY A 44 7.00 -8.24 2.55
CA GLY A 44 5.59 -8.12 2.21
C GLY A 44 4.64 -8.60 3.31
N ILE A 45 3.51 -9.16 2.89
CA ILE A 45 2.44 -9.63 3.78
C ILE A 45 2.34 -11.17 3.68
N GLU A 46 2.60 -11.86 4.79
CA GLU A 46 2.65 -13.33 4.86
C GLU A 46 1.48 -13.93 5.65
N LYS A 47 0.91 -13.17 6.59
CA LYS A 47 -0.08 -13.65 7.56
C LYS A 47 -1.36 -12.83 7.53
N ASP A 48 -2.50 -13.49 7.74
CA ASP A 48 -3.83 -12.85 7.75
C ASP A 48 -3.92 -11.66 8.74
N TRP A 49 -3.26 -11.73 9.90
CA TRP A 49 -3.25 -10.63 10.87
C TRP A 49 -2.48 -9.39 10.37
N GLN A 50 -1.48 -9.55 9.50
CA GLN A 50 -0.77 -8.41 8.92
C GLN A 50 -1.66 -7.64 7.94
N LEU A 51 -2.58 -8.33 7.25
CA LEU A 51 -3.60 -7.68 6.42
C LEU A 51 -4.58 -6.85 7.26
N GLN A 52 -4.95 -7.36 8.44
CA GLN A 52 -5.79 -6.62 9.39
C GLN A 52 -5.09 -5.35 9.88
N GLU A 53 -3.82 -5.46 10.27
CA GLU A 53 -3.01 -4.31 10.69
C GLU A 53 -2.81 -3.30 9.56
N LEU A 54 -2.59 -3.76 8.32
CA LEU A 54 -2.49 -2.90 7.15
C LEU A 54 -3.79 -2.13 6.91
N LEU A 55 -4.95 -2.81 6.97
CA LEU A 55 -6.26 -2.16 6.84
C LEU A 55 -6.49 -1.12 7.95
N HIS A 56 -6.15 -1.48 9.19
CA HIS A 56 -6.26 -0.59 10.34
C HIS A 56 -5.39 0.66 10.15
N TYR A 57 -4.15 0.47 9.70
CA TYR A 57 -3.23 1.54 9.39
C TYR A 57 -3.77 2.48 8.30
N ILE A 58 -4.30 1.94 7.19
CA ILE A 58 -4.91 2.75 6.11
C ILE A 58 -6.11 3.54 6.65
N ARG A 59 -6.97 2.92 7.47
CA ARG A 59 -8.13 3.60 8.07
C ARG A 59 -7.69 4.73 8.99
N ASN A 60 -6.70 4.50 9.84
CA ASN A 60 -6.18 5.54 10.74
C ASN A 60 -5.50 6.68 10.00
N HIS A 61 -4.67 6.36 8.99
CA HIS A 61 -4.02 7.36 8.14
C HIS A 61 -5.05 8.23 7.42
N THR A 62 -6.10 7.62 6.88
CA THR A 62 -7.13 8.34 6.12
C THR A 62 -8.18 9.02 7.00
N ALA A 63 -8.30 8.66 8.28
CA ALA A 63 -9.34 9.16 9.20
C ALA A 63 -9.45 10.69 9.26
N PRO A 64 -8.36 11.48 9.35
CA PRO A 64 -8.44 12.94 9.48
C PRO A 64 -8.88 13.69 8.21
N TYR A 65 -8.96 13.01 7.06
CA TYR A 65 -9.18 13.65 5.76
C TYR A 65 -10.55 13.28 5.19
N GLU A 66 -11.27 14.23 4.60
CA GLU A 66 -12.53 13.93 3.89
C GLU A 66 -12.28 13.11 2.62
N VAL A 67 -11.21 13.43 1.89
CA VAL A 67 -10.74 12.71 0.71
C VAL A 67 -9.26 12.36 0.89
N CYS A 68 -8.93 11.10 0.64
CA CYS A 68 -7.55 10.60 0.67
C CYS A 68 -7.42 9.40 -0.27
N THR A 69 -6.30 9.31 -0.97
CA THR A 69 -5.95 8.18 -1.84
C THR A 69 -4.71 7.50 -1.30
N VAL A 70 -4.78 6.18 -1.19
CA VAL A 70 -3.65 5.33 -0.84
C VAL A 70 -3.45 4.33 -1.97
N GLN A 71 -2.22 4.17 -2.42
CA GLN A 71 -1.81 3.14 -3.38
C GLN A 71 -0.93 2.14 -2.67
N ILE A 72 -1.23 0.86 -2.89
CA ILE A 72 -0.50 -0.27 -2.35
C ILE A 72 -0.10 -1.14 -3.54
N ALA A 73 1.15 -1.54 -3.66
CA ALA A 73 1.53 -2.53 -4.64
C ALA A 73 2.43 -3.59 -4.03
N ASN A 74 2.29 -4.82 -4.52
CA ASN A 74 3.21 -5.91 -4.23
C ASN A 74 4.19 -6.04 -5.40
N VAL A 75 5.45 -5.70 -5.19
CA VAL A 75 6.46 -5.65 -6.25
C VAL A 75 7.74 -6.34 -5.78
N ILE A 76 8.40 -7.12 -6.65
CA ILE A 76 9.69 -7.73 -6.34
C ILE A 76 10.81 -6.73 -6.66
N ASN A 77 11.61 -6.33 -5.67
CA ASN A 77 12.85 -5.62 -5.98
C ASN A 77 13.87 -6.65 -6.53
N SER A 78 14.09 -6.66 -7.85
CA SER A 78 15.13 -7.48 -8.47
C SER A 78 15.99 -6.63 -9.39
N ASN A 79 17.31 -6.74 -9.26
CA ASN A 79 18.30 -6.04 -10.08
C ASN A 79 18.30 -6.46 -11.58
N ARG A 80 17.31 -7.23 -12.04
CA ARG A 80 17.31 -7.90 -13.35
C ARG A 80 16.18 -7.47 -14.29
N THR A 81 15.20 -6.70 -13.81
CA THR A 81 14.03 -6.33 -14.62
C THR A 81 13.55 -4.94 -14.23
N GLU A 82 13.28 -4.08 -15.22
CA GLU A 82 12.61 -2.79 -14.99
C GLU A 82 11.24 -3.06 -14.36
N LEU A 83 11.02 -2.43 -13.21
CA LEU A 83 9.87 -2.63 -12.35
C LEU A 83 8.68 -1.82 -12.88
N GLU A 84 7.66 -2.49 -13.40
CA GLU A 84 6.44 -1.86 -13.87
C GLU A 84 5.20 -2.51 -13.26
N ILE A 85 4.26 -1.68 -12.82
CA ILE A 85 2.91 -2.14 -12.42
C ILE A 85 2.18 -2.71 -13.63
N GLN A 86 1.82 -3.98 -13.56
CA GLN A 86 1.16 -4.70 -14.66
C GLN A 86 -0.36 -4.57 -14.61
N LYS A 87 -0.93 -4.55 -13.39
CA LYS A 87 -2.38 -4.47 -13.18
C LYS A 87 -2.71 -3.46 -12.11
N LYS A 88 -3.76 -2.68 -12.37
CA LYS A 88 -4.28 -1.67 -11.45
C LYS A 88 -5.72 -2.02 -11.06
N HIS A 89 -5.96 -2.03 -9.77
CA HIS A 89 -7.28 -2.18 -9.17
C HIS A 89 -7.64 -0.93 -8.38
N LYS A 90 -8.93 -0.71 -8.17
CA LYS A 90 -9.43 0.41 -7.38
C LYS A 90 -10.59 -0.05 -6.51
N VAL A 91 -10.62 0.43 -5.27
CA VAL A 91 -11.70 0.15 -4.32
C VAL A 91 -11.96 1.38 -3.46
N LEU A 92 -13.20 1.58 -3.02
CA LEU A 92 -13.49 2.59 -2.00
C LEU A 92 -13.16 2.04 -0.61
N LEU A 93 -12.63 2.89 0.27
CA LEU A 93 -12.22 2.46 1.62
C LEU A 93 -13.38 1.85 2.43
N ASN A 94 -14.60 2.36 2.25
CA ASN A 94 -15.81 1.86 2.91
C ASN A 94 -16.32 0.52 2.34
N GLU A 95 -15.88 0.12 1.14
CA GLU A 95 -16.22 -1.15 0.50
C GLU A 95 -15.27 -2.29 0.92
N ILE A 96 -14.18 -1.97 1.63
CA ILE A 96 -13.27 -2.98 2.17
C ILE A 96 -13.86 -3.55 3.45
N VAL A 97 -14.54 -4.69 3.30
CA VAL A 97 -15.17 -5.45 4.39
C VAL A 97 -14.28 -6.59 4.88
N ASP A 98 -13.39 -7.12 4.02
CA ASP A 98 -12.43 -8.17 4.34
C ASP A 98 -10.99 -7.67 4.10
N PRO A 99 -10.09 -7.71 5.10
CA PRO A 99 -8.67 -7.42 4.93
C PRO A 99 -7.99 -8.18 3.78
N LYS A 100 -8.49 -9.37 3.39
CA LYS A 100 -7.97 -10.13 2.25
C LYS A 100 -8.08 -9.41 0.92
N GLN A 101 -8.94 -8.41 0.81
CA GLN A 101 -9.01 -7.54 -0.37
C GLN A 101 -7.73 -6.69 -0.55
N LEU A 102 -6.88 -6.56 0.49
CA LEU A 102 -5.58 -5.89 0.41
C LEU A 102 -4.44 -6.82 0.00
N LEU A 103 -4.69 -8.13 -0.11
CA LEU A 103 -3.69 -9.09 -0.56
C LEU A 103 -3.51 -8.94 -2.08
N LEU A 104 -2.28 -8.62 -2.50
CA LEU A 104 -1.97 -8.37 -3.90
C LEU A 104 -1.03 -9.44 -4.45
N GLN A 105 -1.31 -9.85 -5.68
CA GLN A 105 -0.34 -10.61 -6.48
C GLN A 105 0.82 -9.71 -6.89
N GLU A 106 1.96 -10.31 -7.20
CA GLU A 106 3.12 -9.59 -7.72
C GLU A 106 2.75 -8.76 -8.96
N GLY A 107 3.26 -7.52 -9.02
CA GLY A 107 3.03 -6.58 -10.11
C GLY A 107 1.65 -5.92 -10.10
N HIS A 108 0.82 -6.21 -9.10
CA HIS A 108 -0.49 -5.58 -8.94
C HIS A 108 -0.39 -4.36 -8.02
N LEU A 109 -1.13 -3.32 -8.38
CA LEU A 109 -1.37 -2.13 -7.58
C LEU A 109 -2.86 -2.01 -7.25
N LEU A 110 -3.18 -1.68 -6.01
CA LEU A 110 -4.50 -1.35 -5.54
C LEU A 110 -4.55 0.12 -5.10
N THR A 111 -5.47 0.88 -5.69
CA THR A 111 -5.79 2.24 -5.28
C THR A 111 -7.01 2.22 -4.36
N VAL A 112 -6.80 2.51 -3.08
CA VAL A 112 -7.85 2.67 -2.09
C VAL A 112 -8.22 4.15 -2.01
N LYS A 113 -9.49 4.49 -2.23
CA LYS A 113 -9.98 5.88 -2.12
C LYS A 113 -10.93 6.06 -0.96
N LYS A 114 -10.62 7.00 -0.08
CA LYS A 114 -11.58 7.59 0.85
C LYS A 114 -12.31 8.73 0.16
N VAL A 115 -13.63 8.71 0.23
CA VAL A 115 -14.54 9.75 -0.25
C VAL A 115 -15.53 10.12 0.87
N PRO A 116 -16.16 11.31 0.84
CA PRO A 116 -17.23 11.64 1.77
C PRO A 116 -18.37 10.63 1.65
N ILE A 117 -18.94 10.22 2.79
CA ILE A 117 -20.10 9.33 2.86
C ILE A 117 -21.36 10.20 2.87
#